data_AF-A0A2N2ZWH6-F1
#
_entry.id   AF-A0A2N2ZWH6-F1
#
_cell.length_a   1.000
_cell.length_b   1.000
_cell.length_c   1.000
_cell.angle_alpha   90.00
_cell.angle_beta   90.00
_cell.angle_gamma   90.00
#
_symmetry.space_group_name_H-M   'P 1'
#
loop_
_entity.id
_entity.type
_entity.pdbx_description
1 polymer ?
#
loop_
_entity_poly.entity_id
_entity_poly.type
_entity_poly.pdbx_seq_one_letter_code
_entity_poly.pdbx_strand_id
1 'polypeptide(L)' 'MKKKIITLVAVILMAMAPSILIFAQPNPGQNSGSTPVGGGPIGGNAPIGGGLAIMLFLGAAYAGKKAYDAQSEN' A
#
# COMPACT_ATOMS: atom_id res chain seq x y z
N MET A 1 -23.12 -8.36 -20.01
CA MET A 1 -22.03 -9.33 -19.74
C MET A 1 -20.65 -8.67 -19.68
N LYS A 2 -20.28 -7.82 -20.65
CA LYS A 2 -18.99 -7.08 -20.67
C LYS A 2 -18.68 -6.29 -19.39
N LYS A 3 -19.66 -5.58 -18.81
CA LYS A 3 -19.49 -4.83 -17.55
C LYS A 3 -19.14 -5.72 -16.35
N LYS A 4 -19.79 -6.89 -16.23
CA LYS A 4 -19.50 -7.87 -15.17
C LYS A 4 -18.10 -8.47 -15.32
N ILE A 5 -17.67 -8.71 -16.57
CA ILE A 5 -16.32 -9.19 -16.88
C ILE A 5 -15.27 -8.15 -16.47
N ILE A 6 -15.49 -6.87 -16.76
CA ILE A 6 -14.57 -5.78 -16.38
C ILE A 6 -14.48 -5.67 -14.85
N THR A 7 -15.61 -5.72 -14.14
CA THR A 7 -15.61 -5.70 -12.67
C THR A 7 -14.87 -6.90 -12.08
N LEU A 8 -15.05 -8.09 -12.65
CA LEU A 8 -14.38 -9.30 -12.20
C LEU A 8 -12.86 -9.22 -12.40
N VAL A 9 -12.40 -8.73 -13.54
CA VAL A 9 -10.97 -8.50 -13.82
C VAL A 9 -10.36 -7.48 -12.86
N ALA A 10 -11.08 -6.40 -12.55
CA ALA A 10 -10.60 -5.38 -11.60
C ALA A 10 -10.45 -5.93 -10.17
N VAL A 11 -11.38 -6.77 -9.71
CA VAL A 11 -11.30 -7.42 -8.39
C VAL A 11 -10.13 -8.38 -8.30
N ILE A 12 -9.90 -9.18 -9.35
CA ILE A 12 -8.77 -10.11 -9.41
C ILE A 12 -7.44 -9.34 -9.37
N LEU A 13 -7.30 -8.28 -10.16
CA LEU A 13 -6.10 -7.43 -10.16
C LEU A 13 -5.84 -6.81 -8.78
N MET A 14 -6.89 -6.36 -8.09
CA MET A 14 -6.75 -5.78 -6.75
C MET A 14 -6.39 -6.81 -5.68
N ALA A 15 -6.91 -8.04 -5.79
CA ALA A 15 -6.55 -9.14 -4.91
C ALA A 15 -5.13 -9.68 -5.15
N MET A 16 -4.62 -9.53 -6.38
CA MET A 16 -3.25 -9.92 -6.75
C MET A 16 -2.21 -8.82 -6.50
N ALA A 17 -2.61 -7.55 -6.36
CA ALA A 17 -1.70 -6.45 -6.05
C ALA A 17 -0.82 -6.68 -4.79
N PRO A 18 -1.33 -7.22 -3.65
CA PRO A 18 -0.50 -7.43 -2.48
C PRO A 18 0.54 -8.54 -2.68
N SER A 19 0.30 -9.58 -3.49
CA SER A 19 1.23 -10.71 -3.65
C SER A 19 2.56 -10.34 -4.30
N ILE A 20 2.59 -9.26 -5.08
CA ILE A 20 3.79 -8.74 -5.76
C ILE A 20 4.62 -7.85 -4.81
N LEU A 21 4.03 -7.38 -3.70
CA LEU A 21 4.63 -6.43 -2.77
C LEU A 21 5.14 -7.05 -1.45
N ILE A 22 5.04 -8.38 -1.27
CA ILE A 22 5.36 -9.06 0.01
C ILE A 22 6.84 -9.51 0.15
N PHE A 23 7.75 -9.15 -0.77
CA PHE A 23 9.17 -9.57 -0.70
C PHE A 23 10.01 -8.82 0.36
N ALA A 24 9.44 -8.49 1.52
CA ALA A 24 10.14 -7.72 2.57
C ALA A 24 10.86 -8.58 3.62
N GLN A 25 10.77 -9.92 3.57
CA GLN A 25 11.36 -10.77 4.60
C GLN A 25 12.45 -11.67 4.00
N PRO A 26 13.74 -11.46 4.33
CA PRO A 26 14.77 -12.45 4.02
C PRO A 26 14.46 -13.77 4.73
N ASN A 27 14.95 -14.88 4.19
CA ASN A 27 14.79 -16.20 4.77
C ASN A 27 15.21 -16.17 6.27
N PRO A 28 14.40 -16.67 7.21
CA PRO A 28 14.73 -16.65 8.64
C PRO A 28 16.12 -17.22 8.96
N GLY A 29 16.62 -18.19 8.18
CA GLY A 29 17.96 -18.78 8.32
C GLY A 29 19.12 -17.90 7.84
N GLN A 30 18.83 -16.81 7.10
CA GLN A 30 19.81 -15.78 6.73
C GLN A 30 19.87 -14.65 7.77
N ASN A 31 18.98 -14.66 8.77
CA ASN A 31 18.77 -13.56 9.71
C ASN A 31 19.61 -13.65 11.00
N SER A 32 20.45 -14.67 11.13
CA SER A 32 21.39 -14.80 12.24
C SER A 32 22.53 -15.70 11.80
N GLY A 33 23.68 -15.10 11.50
CA GLY A 33 24.95 -15.82 11.55
C GLY A 33 25.23 -16.20 13.01
N SER A 34 24.56 -17.26 13.49
CA SER A 34 24.80 -17.97 14.76
C SER A 34 24.98 -17.17 16.07
N THR A 35 24.76 -15.85 16.08
CA THR A 35 24.91 -15.01 17.28
C THR A 35 23.58 -14.37 17.71
N PRO A 36 23.31 -14.26 19.02
CA PRO A 36 22.05 -13.76 19.56
C PRO A 36 21.61 -12.42 18.97
N VAL A 37 20.30 -12.32 18.74
CA VAL A 37 19.54 -11.19 18.19
C VAL A 37 19.71 -9.89 19.00
N GLY A 38 20.85 -9.24 18.82
CA GLY A 38 21.13 -7.86 19.23
C GLY A 38 21.81 -7.06 18.10
N GLY A 39 21.72 -7.56 16.86
CA GLY A 39 22.24 -6.88 15.69
C GLY A 39 21.51 -5.55 15.47
N GLY A 40 22.25 -4.51 15.10
CA GLY A 40 21.72 -3.18 14.84
C GLY A 40 20.53 -3.18 13.87
N PRO A 41 19.74 -2.08 13.83
CA PRO A 41 18.50 -2.02 13.08
C PRO A 41 18.70 -2.57 11.67
N ILE A 42 17.97 -3.64 11.36
CA ILE A 42 18.07 -4.36 10.09
C ILE A 42 17.83 -3.34 8.98
N GLY A 43 18.89 -3.09 8.21
CA GLY A 43 18.93 -2.03 7.20
C GLY A 43 17.83 -2.22 6.16
N GLY A 44 17.09 -1.14 5.94
CA GLY A 44 16.01 -1.05 4.96
C GLY A 44 15.03 0.02 5.41
N ASN A 45 14.89 1.10 4.63
CA ASN A 45 13.81 2.05 4.88
C ASN A 45 12.50 1.28 4.67
N ALA A 46 11.76 1.01 5.76
CA ALA A 46 10.37 0.62 5.64
C ALA A 46 9.71 1.61 4.66
N PRO A 47 8.89 1.16 3.70
CA PRO A 47 8.30 2.02 2.68
C PRO A 47 7.18 2.92 3.25
N ILE A 48 7.51 3.67 4.30
CA ILE A 48 6.70 4.69 4.96
C ILE A 48 6.33 5.78 3.96
N GLY A 49 7.24 6.14 3.05
CA GLY A 49 6.99 7.13 2.00
C GLY A 49 5.81 6.78 1.10
N GLY A 50 5.66 5.51 0.72
CA GLY A 50 4.54 5.06 -0.11
C GLY A 50 3.20 5.15 0.62
N GLY A 51 3.15 4.71 1.88
CA GLY A 51 1.94 4.78 2.71
C GLY A 51 1.51 6.22 3.02
N LEU A 52 2.48 7.09 3.34
CA LEU A 52 2.21 8.52 3.57
C LEU A 52 1.70 9.23 2.31
N ALA A 53 2.30 8.96 1.15
CA ALA A 53 1.86 9.54 -0.11
C ALA A 53 0.40 9.18 -0.44
N ILE A 54 0.01 7.91 -0.23
CA ILE A 54 -1.37 7.45 -0.46
C ILE A 54 -2.35 8.14 0.51
N MET A 55 -2.00 8.24 1.79
CA MET A 55 -2.84 8.91 2.79
C MET A 55 -3.05 10.39 2.48
N LEU A 56 -1.99 11.10 2.11
CA LEU A 56 -2.07 12.51 1.71
C LEU A 56 -2.92 12.70 0.46
N PHE A 57 -2.73 11.84 -0.54
CA PHE A 57 -3.52 11.88 -1.78
C PHE A 57 -5.02 11.68 -1.51
N LEU A 58 -5.38 10.66 -0.74
CA LEU A 58 -6.78 10.37 -0.40
C LEU A 58 -7.41 11.50 0.44
N GLY A 59 -6.66 12.06 1.40
CA GLY A 59 -7.10 13.21 2.19
C GLY A 59 -7.37 14.45 1.33
N ALA A 60 -6.47 14.78 0.41
CA ALA A 60 -6.63 15.89 -0.51
C ALA A 60 -7.81 15.68 -1.48
N ALA A 61 -7.96 14.48 -2.02
CA ALA A 61 -9.08 14.14 -2.89
C ALA A 61 -10.44 14.27 -2.19
N TYR A 62 -10.55 13.79 -0.95
CA TYR A 62 -11.77 13.93 -0.15
C TYR A 62 -12.07 15.39 0.19
N ALA A 63 -11.07 16.16 0.61
CA ALA A 63 -11.23 17.58 0.91
C ALA A 63 -11.68 18.38 -0.32
N GLY A 64 -11.08 18.10 -1.48
CA GLY A 64 -11.46 18.69 -2.77
C GLY A 64 -12.90 18.38 -3.15
N LYS A 65 -13.32 17.10 -3.04
CA LYS A 65 -14.71 16.71 -3.29
C LYS A 65 -15.67 17.48 -2.38
N LYS A 66 -15.40 17.52 -1.06
CA LYS A 66 -16.26 18.18 -0.09
C LYS A 66 -16.39 19.69 -0.36
N ALA A 67 -15.30 20.35 -0.75
CA ALA A 67 -15.31 21.77 -1.09
C ALA A 67 -16.10 22.07 -2.37
N TYR A 68 -16.04 21.16 -3.36
CA TYR A 68 -16.84 21.27 -4.58
C TYR A 68 -18.33 21.08 -4.29
N ASP A 69 -18.70 20.04 -3.55
CA ASP A 69 -20.09 19.77 -3.19
C ASP A 69 -20.69 20.97 -2.43
N ALA A 70 -19.94 21.55 -1.48
CA ALA A 70 -20.36 22.74 -0.73
C ALA A 70 -20.52 24.02 -1.57
N GLN A 71 -19.80 24.15 -2.68
CA GLN A 71 -20.00 25.25 -3.63
C GLN A 71 -21.16 24.99 -4.58
N SER A 72 -21.43 23.73 -4.93
CA SER A 72 -22.53 23.36 -5.81
C SER A 72 -23.92 23.41 -5.15
N GLU A 73 -23.95 23.43 -3.81
CA GLU A 73 -25.17 23.55 -3.01
C GLU A 73 -25.59 25.02 -2.75
N ASN A 74 -24.76 25.98 -3.15
CA ASN A 74 -24.98 27.43 -3.04
C ASN A 74 -25.30 28.05 -4.42
#